data_AF-A0A1V5XUM6-F1
#
_entry.id   AF-A0A1V5XUM6-F1
#
_cell.length_a   1.000
_cell.length_b   1.000
_cell.length_c   1.000
_cell.angle_alpha   90.00
_cell.angle_beta   90.00
_cell.angle_gamma   90.00
#
_symmetry.space_group_name_H-M   'P 1'
#
loop_
_entity.id
_entity.type
_entity.pdbx_description
1 polymer ?
#
loop_
_entity_poly.entity_id
_entity_poly.type
_entity_poly.pdbx_seq_one_letter_code
_entity_poly.pdbx_strand_id
1 'polypeptide(L)' 'MIEITGEGREIIAGKRSIRTIVRATVVIGPGAELISLRIEPLALIISKDDRQSAISIDGEPADVESLLDMIS' A
#
# COMPACT_ATOMS: atom_id res chain seq x y z
N MET A 1 -17.28 -9.59 -2.28
CA MET A 1 -15.88 -9.35 -1.84
C MET A 1 -15.37 -8.18 -2.65
N ILE A 2 -14.75 -7.21 -2.00
CA ILE A 2 -14.17 -6.02 -2.64
C ILE A 2 -12.68 -6.04 -2.33
N GLU A 3 -11.84 -5.87 -3.35
CA GLU A 3 -10.40 -5.71 -3.19
C GLU A 3 -10.03 -4.28 -3.58
N ILE A 4 -9.27 -3.61 -2.72
CA ILE A 4 -8.84 -2.22 -2.92
C ILE A 4 -7.36 -2.16 -2.56
N THR A 5 -6.56 -1.56 -3.44
CA THR A 5 -5.18 -1.20 -3.10
C THR A 5 -5.18 0.27 -2.70
N GLY A 6 -4.41 0.63 -1.67
CA GLY A 6 -4.32 2.01 -1.21
C GLY A 6 -3.01 2.30 -0.53
N GLU A 7 -2.79 3.58 -0.27
CA GLU A 7 -1.65 4.05 0.51
C GLU A 7 -2.01 4.14 2.00
N GLY A 8 -1.13 3.62 2.84
CA GLY A 8 -1.13 3.87 4.26
C GLY A 8 -0.62 5.28 4.59
N ARG A 9 -0.61 5.59 5.88
CA ARG A 9 -0.11 6.88 6.37
C ARG A 9 1.37 7.06 6.04
N GLU A 10 1.73 8.25 5.59
CA GLU A 10 3.12 8.67 5.40
C GLU A 10 3.91 8.67 6.72
N ILE A 11 5.10 8.10 6.69
CA ILE A 11 6.06 8.07 7.80
C ILE A 11 7.31 8.83 7.39
N ILE A 12 7.74 9.79 8.23
CA ILE A 12 8.98 10.53 8.02
C ILE A 12 10.11 9.92 8.85
N ALA A 13 11.17 9.45 8.17
CA ALA A 13 12.36 8.85 8.78
C ALA A 13 13.61 9.61 8.35
N GLY A 14 14.01 10.61 9.14
CA GLY A 14 15.11 11.51 8.80
C GLY A 14 14.79 12.35 7.56
N LYS A 15 15.56 12.20 6.48
CA LYS A 15 15.34 12.88 5.19
C LYS A 15 14.50 12.06 4.20
N ARG A 16 13.86 10.98 4.66
CA ARG A 16 13.11 10.05 3.83
C ARG A 16 11.64 10.10 4.22
N SER A 17 10.77 10.09 3.22
CA SER A 17 9.35 9.79 3.39
C SER A 17 9.11 8.34 2.98
N ILE A 18 8.32 7.62 3.77
CA ILE A 18 7.98 6.21 3.55
C ILE A 18 6.45 6.10 3.50
N ARG A 19 5.94 5.54 2.41
CA ARG A 19 4.51 5.26 2.21
C ARG A 19 4.33 3.77 2.04
N THR A 20 3.45 3.16 2.83
CA THR A 20 3.14 1.73 2.71
C THR A 20 2.02 1.55 1.70
N ILE A 21 2.21 0.68 0.72
CA ILE A 21 1.14 0.25 -0.19
C ILE A 21 0.50 -1.00 0.41
N VAL A 22 -0.81 -0.97 0.61
CA VAL A 22 -1.57 -2.07 1.21
C VAL A 22 -2.68 -2.52 0.28
N ARG A 23 -2.99 -3.81 0.33
CA ARG A 23 -4.21 -4.38 -0.22
C ARG A 23 -5.19 -4.64 0.91
N ALA A 24 -6.41 -4.12 0.76
CA ALA A 24 -7.53 -4.41 1.64
C ALA A 24 -8.52 -5.33 0.89
N THR A 25 -8.79 -6.49 1.47
CA THR A 25 -9.89 -7.38 1.04
C THR A 25 -11.03 -7.26 2.04
N VAL A 26 -12.21 -6.89 1.54
CA VAL A 26 -13.41 -6.63 2.33
C VAL A 26 -14.51 -7.61 1.94
N VAL A 27 -15.12 -8.24 2.94
CA VAL A 27 -16.32 -9.08 2.77
C VAL A 27 -17.50 -8.36 3.42
N ILE A 28 -18.47 -7.99 2.59
CA ILE A 28 -19.72 -7.35 3.00
C ILE A 28 -20.86 -8.36 2.95
N GLY A 29 -21.60 -8.45 4.04
CA GLY A 29 -22.75 -9.32 4.23
C GLY A 29 -24.08 -8.68 3.85
N PRO A 30 -25.21 -9.37 4.14
CA PRO A 30 -26.54 -8.80 4.02
C PRO A 30 -26.67 -7.48 4.80
N GLY A 31 -27.40 -6.50 4.26
CA GLY A 31 -27.59 -5.22 4.93
C GLY A 31 -26.35 -4.30 4.97
N ALA A 32 -25.35 -4.56 4.13
CA ALA A 32 -24.08 -3.83 4.08
C ALA A 32 -23.21 -3.96 5.34
N GLU A 33 -23.41 -5.03 6.12
CA GLU A 33 -22.59 -5.32 7.30
C GLU A 33 -21.17 -5.76 6.91
N LEU A 34 -20.16 -5.24 7.58
CA LEU A 34 -18.77 -5.68 7.42
C LEU A 34 -18.56 -7.03 8.12
N ILE A 35 -18.43 -8.11 7.34
CA ILE A 35 -18.16 -9.46 7.88
C ILE A 35 -16.66 -9.64 8.16
N SER A 36 -15.81 -9.21 7.23
CA SER A 36 -14.36 -9.43 7.34
C SER A 36 -13.59 -8.33 6.62
N LEU A 37 -12.45 -7.97 7.20
CA LEU A 37 -11.46 -7.07 6.63
C LEU A 37 -10.09 -7.71 6.81
N ARG A 38 -9.35 -7.87 5.71
CA ARG A 38 -7.96 -8.28 5.72
C ARG A 38 -7.12 -7.19 5.06
N ILE A 39 -6.06 -6.75 5.74
CA ILE A 39 -5.11 -5.77 5.21
C ILE A 39 -3.75 -6.44 5.09
N GLU A 40 -3.18 -6.39 3.90
CA GLU A 40 -1.87 -6.96 3.59
C GLU A 40 -0.93 -5.87 3.08
N PRO A 41 0.26 -5.70 3.66
CA PRO A 41 1.27 -4.84 3.06
C PRO A 41 1.82 -5.50 1.80
N LEU A 42 1.89 -4.73 0.72
CA LEU A 42 2.46 -5.18 -0.56
C LEU A 42 3.90 -4.68 -0.72
N ALA A 43 4.09 -3.38 -0.49
CA ALA A 43 5.36 -2.71 -0.72
C ALA A 43 5.48 -1.42 0.10
N LEU A 44 6.68 -0.87 0.14
CA LEU A 44 7.01 0.44 0.69
C LEU A 44 7.56 1.31 -0.44
N ILE A 45 6.98 2.49 -0.65
CA ILE A 45 7.56 3.53 -1.49
C ILE A 45 8.37 4.46 -0.59
N ILE A 46 9.67 4.53 -0.84
CA ILE A 46 10.63 5.36 -0.12
C ILE A 46 11.02 6.53 -1.02
N SER A 47 10.72 7.74 -0.56
CA SER A 47 11.05 8.99 -1.26
C SER A 47 12.19 9.70 -0.56
N LYS A 48 13.13 10.26 -1.33
CA LYS A 48 14.16 11.20 -0.88
C LYS A 48 14.36 12.24 -1.95
N ASP A 49 14.18 13.51 -1.58
CA ASP A 49 14.18 14.62 -2.53
C ASP A 49 13.19 14.28 -3.67
N ASP A 50 13.59 14.39 -4.95
CA ASP A 50 12.74 14.07 -6.11
C ASP A 50 12.83 12.61 -6.57
N ARG A 51 13.47 11.71 -5.80
CA ARG A 51 13.66 10.31 -6.17
C ARG A 51 12.80 9.38 -5.32
N GLN A 52 12.15 8.45 -5.99
CA GLN A 52 11.38 7.38 -5.36
C GLN A 52 12.02 6.02 -5.66
N SER A 53 11.89 5.10 -4.71
CA SER A 53 12.27 3.69 -4.84
C SER A 53 11.26 2.86 -4.09
N ALA A 54 10.93 1.66 -4.58
CA ALA A 54 10.04 0.76 -3.86
C ALA A 54 10.74 -0.53 -3.44
N ILE A 55 10.28 -1.09 -2.31
CA ILE A 55 10.73 -2.38 -1.77
C ILE A 55 9.47 -3.18 -1.44
N SER A 56 9.41 -4.42 -1.90
CA SER A 56 8.35 -5.37 -1.54
C SER A 56 8.41 -5.72 -0.04
N ILE A 57 7.35 -6.34 0.48
CA ILE A 57 7.36 -6.80 1.88
C ILE A 57 8.44 -7.86 2.16
N ASP A 58 8.90 -8.56 1.12
CA ASP A 58 9.96 -9.57 1.18
C ASP A 58 11.37 -8.95 1.15
N GLY A 59 11.48 -7.63 1.01
CA GLY A 59 12.76 -6.92 0.96
C GLY A 59 13.37 -6.79 -0.44
N GLU A 60 12.70 -7.31 -1.46
CA GLU A 60 13.16 -7.23 -2.86
C GLU A 60 12.78 -5.87 -3.49
N PRO A 61 13.60 -5.32 -4.40
CA PRO A 61 13.24 -4.13 -5.17
C PRO A 61 11.90 -4.31 -5.90
N ALA A 62 11.06 -3.27 -5.88
CA ALA A 62 9.78 -3.24 -6.56
C ALA A 62 9.72 -2.07 -7.55
N ASP A 63 8.92 -2.23 -8.60
CA ASP A 63 8.68 -1.19 -9.59
C ASP A 63 7.71 -0.13 -9.03
N VAL A 64 8.13 1.13 -9.04
CA VAL A 64 7.37 2.23 -8.44
C VAL A 64 6.13 2.55 -9.28
N GLU A 65 6.26 2.60 -10.61
CA GLU A 65 5.16 2.97 -11.51
C GLU A 65 4.01 1.96 -11.40
N SER A 66 4.33 0.66 -11.45
CA SER A 66 3.34 -0.40 -11.26
C SER A 66 2.57 -0.28 -9.95
N LEU A 67 3.22 0.13 -8.86
CA LEU A 67 2.56 0.32 -7.56
C LEU A 67 1.67 1.57 -7.53
N LEU A 68 2.08 2.65 -8.21
CA LEU A 68 1.28 3.87 -8.32
C LEU A 68 0.06 3.67 -9.24
N ASP A 69 0.18 2.85 -10.27
CA ASP A 69 -0.93 2.47 -11.14
C ASP A 69 -1.97 1.62 -10.39
N MET A 70 -1.56 0.81 -9.41
CA MET A 70 -2.47 -0.01 -8.61
C MET A 70 -3.36 0.79 -7.64
N ILE A 71 -2.95 2.00 -7.27
CA ILE A 71 -3.66 2.87 -6.31
C ILE A 71 -4.45 4.00 -6.99
N SER A 72 -4.32 4.17 -8.30
CA SER A 72 -5.02 5.20 -9.10
C SER A 72 -6.42 4.76 -9.50
#